data_AF-A0A3D5U9J6-F1
#
_entry.id   AF-A0A3D5U9J6-F1
#
_cell.length_a   1.000
_cell.length_b   1.000
_cell.length_c   1.000
_cell.angle_alpha   90.00
_cell.angle_beta   90.00
_cell.angle_gamma   90.00
#
_symmetry.space_group_name_H-M   'P 1'
#
loop_
_entity.id
_entity.type
_entity.pdbx_description
1 polymer ?
#
loop_
_entity_poly.entity_id
_entity_poly.type
_entity_poly.pdbx_seq_one_letter_code
_entity_poly.pdbx_strand_id
1 'polypeptide(L)'
;IDHVLTALFANGHVLIEGVPGLAKTLMISSLAQSLSLSFSRIQFTPDLMPSDITGSDILVSDSATGLRGFEYLKGPVFANIILADEINRTPPKTQSALLQAMQENTIT
;
A
#
# COMPACT_ATOMS: atom_id res chain seq x y z
N ILE A 1 12.15 15.74 6.99
CA ILE A 1 12.29 15.23 5.60
C ILE A 1 13.48 14.28 5.52
N ASP A 2 14.63 14.65 6.10
CA ASP A 2 15.87 13.85 6.07
C ASP A 2 15.68 12.38 6.45
N HIS A 3 14.98 12.06 7.56
CA HIS A 3 14.72 10.66 7.92
C HIS A 3 13.94 9.86 6.87
N VAL A 4 13.02 10.51 6.15
CA VAL A 4 12.25 9.86 5.07
C VAL A 4 13.16 9.59 3.87
N LEU A 5 14.03 10.53 3.53
CA LEU A 5 15.02 10.35 2.46
C LEU A 5 16.04 9.26 2.84
N THR A 6 16.54 9.27 4.08
CA THR A 6 17.46 8.25 4.58
C THR A 6 16.84 6.87 4.49
N ALA A 7 15.60 6.71 4.95
CA ALA A 7 14.91 5.42 4.85
C ALA A 7 14.67 5.01 3.39
N LEU A 8 14.27 5.94 2.51
CA LEU A 8 14.07 5.66 1.10
C LEU A 8 15.37 5.14 0.44
N PHE A 9 16.50 5.81 0.67
CA PHE A 9 17.79 5.39 0.11
C PHE A 9 18.37 4.13 0.77
N ALA A 10 17.99 3.84 2.01
CA ALA A 10 18.39 2.63 2.73
C ALA A 10 17.43 1.45 2.49
N ASN A 11 16.42 1.59 1.61
CA ASN A 11 15.36 0.62 1.40
C ASN A 11 14.65 0.20 2.71
N GLY A 12 14.42 1.17 3.60
CA GLY A 12 13.75 1.00 4.89
C GLY A 12 12.36 1.62 4.92
N HIS A 13 11.65 1.38 6.03
CA HIS A 13 10.31 1.92 6.28
C HIS A 13 10.33 2.91 7.45
N VAL A 14 9.44 3.91 7.41
CA VAL A 14 9.36 4.94 8.46
C VAL A 14 7.96 4.98 9.05
N LEU A 15 7.90 5.01 10.39
CA LEU A 15 6.70 5.37 11.12
C LEU A 15 6.66 6.90 11.33
N ILE A 16 5.62 7.56 10.86
CA ILE A 16 5.48 9.02 10.95
C ILE A 16 4.38 9.40 11.96
N GLU A 17 4.79 9.61 13.20
CA GLU A 17 3.91 10.12 14.26
C GLU A 17 3.83 11.66 14.23
N GLY A 18 2.69 12.20 14.66
CA GLY A 18 2.46 13.65 14.66
C GLY A 18 0.98 13.98 14.52
N VAL A 19 0.60 15.19 14.90
CA VAL A 19 -0.80 15.62 14.93
C VAL A 19 -1.44 15.64 13.53
N PRO A 20 -2.77 15.48 13.43
CA PRO A 20 -3.49 15.64 12.17
C PRO A 20 -3.25 17.02 11.54
N GLY A 21 -3.28 17.09 10.21
CA GLY A 21 -3.16 18.36 9.48
C GLY A 21 -1.73 18.85 9.21
N LEU A 22 -0.69 18.10 9.59
CA LEU A 22 0.72 18.43 9.31
C LEU A 22 1.17 18.14 7.86
N ALA A 23 0.23 18.11 6.91
CA ALA A 23 0.51 17.87 5.50
C ALA A 23 1.36 16.61 5.20
N LYS A 24 1.34 15.59 6.08
CA LYS A 24 2.12 14.34 5.91
C LYS A 24 1.84 13.69 4.57
N THR A 25 0.56 13.60 4.20
CA THR A 25 0.13 13.07 2.90
C THR A 25 0.72 13.87 1.74
N LEU A 26 0.64 15.20 1.80
CA LEU A 26 1.20 16.08 0.76
C LEU A 26 2.72 15.95 0.67
N MET A 27 3.42 15.86 1.81
CA MET A 27 4.87 15.68 1.84
C MET A 27 5.29 14.39 1.14
N ILE A 28 4.66 13.26 1.47
CA ILE A 28 5.02 11.96 0.90
C ILE A 28 4.62 11.87 -0.58
N SER A 29 3.43 12.37 -0.96
CA SER A 29 3.00 12.37 -2.37
C SER A 29 3.87 13.28 -3.25
N SER A 30 4.23 14.47 -2.76
CA SER A 30 5.11 15.41 -3.48
C SER A 30 6.52 14.83 -3.64
N LEU A 31 7.02 14.09 -2.64
CA LEU A 31 8.30 13.40 -2.74
C LEU A 31 8.28 12.32 -3.82
N ALA A 32 7.23 11.48 -3.84
CA ALA A 32 7.07 10.46 -4.87
C ALA A 32 7.00 11.07 -6.27
N GLN A 33 6.23 12.15 -6.45
CA GLN A 33 6.13 12.87 -7.72
C GLN A 33 7.48 13.47 -8.16
N SER A 34 8.21 14.10 -7.23
CA SER A 34 9.51 14.72 -7.52
C SER A 34 10.57 13.69 -7.96
N LEU A 35 10.44 12.45 -7.49
CA LEU A 35 11.33 11.33 -7.83
C LEU A 35 10.79 10.43 -8.95
N SER A 36 9.64 10.78 -9.55
CA SER A 36 8.95 9.95 -10.56
C SER A 36 8.66 8.52 -10.10
N LEU A 37 8.34 8.34 -8.82
CA LEU A 37 8.00 7.07 -8.19
C LEU A 37 6.49 6.86 -8.15
N SER A 38 6.04 5.61 -8.32
CA SER A 38 4.63 5.28 -8.12
C SER A 38 4.26 5.46 -6.64
N PHE A 39 3.12 6.11 -6.41
CA PHE A 39 2.60 6.41 -5.08
C PHE A 39 1.26 5.73 -4.88
N SER A 40 1.09 5.10 -3.73
CA SER A 40 -0.16 4.51 -3.30
C SER A 40 -0.50 4.93 -1.87
N ARG A 41 -1.79 5.09 -1.59
CA ARG A 41 -2.28 5.45 -0.26
C ARG A 41 -3.27 4.39 0.20
N ILE A 42 -3.02 3.83 1.37
CA ILE A 42 -3.89 2.88 2.05
C ILE A 42 -4.42 3.55 3.30
N GLN A 43 -5.72 3.78 3.35
CA GLN A 43 -6.39 4.27 4.54
C GLN A 43 -6.85 3.05 5.35
N PHE A 44 -6.31 2.87 6.54
CA PHE A 44 -6.70 1.75 7.39
C PHE A 44 -8.04 2.04 8.06
N THR A 45 -9.01 1.17 7.82
CA THR A 45 -10.36 1.22 8.38
C THR A 45 -10.73 -0.13 9.00
N PRO A 46 -11.67 -0.20 9.97
CA PRO A 46 -11.97 -1.45 10.68
C PRO A 46 -12.45 -2.61 9.79
N ASP A 47 -12.96 -2.29 8.60
CA ASP A 47 -13.51 -3.18 7.59
C ASP A 47 -12.48 -3.65 6.53
N LEU A 48 -11.27 -3.08 6.53
CA LEU A 48 -10.24 -3.40 5.54
C LEU A 48 -9.79 -4.86 5.64
N MET A 49 -9.86 -5.59 4.52
CA MET A 49 -9.42 -6.98 4.44
C MET A 49 -7.96 -7.07 3.96
N PRO A 50 -7.23 -8.16 4.30
CA PRO A 50 -5.88 -8.39 3.77
C PRO A 50 -5.78 -8.30 2.24
N SER A 51 -6.78 -8.86 1.52
CA SER A 51 -6.88 -8.82 0.07
C SER A 51 -6.98 -7.40 -0.50
N ASP A 52 -7.52 -6.45 0.26
CA ASP A 52 -7.60 -5.05 -0.16
C ASP A 52 -6.24 -4.35 -0.11
N ILE A 53 -5.25 -4.96 0.56
CA ILE A 53 -3.86 -4.48 0.63
C ILE A 53 -3.02 -5.22 -0.40
N THR A 54 -3.07 -6.55 -0.38
CA THR A 54 -2.21 -7.40 -1.21
C THR A 54 -2.73 -7.55 -2.63
N GLY A 55 -4.03 -7.51 -2.86
CA GLY A 55 -4.67 -7.88 -4.13
C GLY A 55 -5.47 -9.17 -4.01
N SER A 56 -6.23 -9.48 -5.06
CA SER A 56 -7.11 -10.65 -5.10
C SER A 56 -7.30 -11.17 -6.53
N ASP A 57 -7.56 -12.48 -6.64
CA ASP A 57 -8.01 -13.08 -7.89
C ASP A 57 -9.49 -12.75 -8.13
N ILE A 58 -9.77 -12.16 -9.28
CA ILE A 58 -11.12 -11.84 -9.72
C ILE A 58 -11.51 -12.75 -10.89
N LEU A 59 -12.78 -13.17 -10.91
CA LEU A 59 -13.35 -13.87 -12.06
C LEU A 59 -13.74 -12.86 -13.13
N VAL A 60 -13.00 -12.84 -14.22
CA VAL A 60 -13.30 -12.04 -15.40
C VAL A 60 -14.05 -12.92 -16.39
N SER A 61 -15.17 -12.40 -16.90
CA SER A 61 -15.92 -13.04 -17.98
C SER A 61 -15.64 -12.29 -19.27
N ASP A 62 -15.04 -12.97 -20.24
CA ASP A 62 -14.91 -12.42 -21.58
C ASP A 62 -16.30 -12.35 -22.23
N SER A 63 -16.75 -11.13 -22.51
CA SER A 63 -18.08 -10.86 -23.06
C SER A 63 -18.23 -11.34 -24.51
N ALA A 64 -17.12 -11.54 -25.23
CA ALA A 64 -17.11 -12.00 -26.61
C ALA A 64 -17.05 -13.52 -26.74
N THR A 65 -16.37 -14.21 -25.81
CA THR A 65 -16.16 -15.67 -25.88
C THR A 65 -16.94 -16.48 -24.83
N GLY A 66 -17.48 -15.82 -23.81
CA GLY A 66 -18.19 -16.47 -22.69
C GLY A 66 -17.28 -17.26 -21.74
N LEU A 67 -15.96 -17.21 -21.96
CA LEU A 67 -14.98 -17.89 -21.13
C LEU A 67 -14.80 -17.14 -19.80
N ARG A 68 -14.75 -17.90 -18.70
CA ARG A 68 -14.43 -17.39 -17.36
C ARG A 68 -12.96 -17.67 -17.08
N GLY A 69 -12.20 -16.62 -16.82
CA GLY A 69 -10.81 -16.70 -16.38
C GLY A 69 -10.64 -16.09 -15.00
N PHE A 70 -9.62 -16.53 -14.27
CA PHE A 70 -9.13 -15.81 -13.08
C PHE A 70 -8.05 -14.83 -13.52
N GLU A 71 -8.18 -13.57 -13.11
CA GLU A 71 -7.16 -12.53 -13.29
C GLU A 71 -6.78 -11.97 -11.91
N TYR A 72 -5.48 -11.83 -11.65
CA TYR A 72 -5.00 -11.26 -10.40
C TYR A 72 -5.03 -9.73 -10.44
N LEU A 73 -5.87 -9.13 -9.61
CA LEU A 73 -5.93 -7.69 -9.43
C LEU A 73 -4.94 -7.28 -8.33
N LYS A 74 -3.88 -6.57 -8.73
CA LYS A 74 -2.84 -6.06 -7.83
C LYS A 74 -3.43 -5.09 -6.80
N GLY A 75 -3.12 -5.33 -5.53
CA GLY A 75 -3.47 -4.42 -4.44
C GLY A 75 -2.64 -3.14 -4.41
N PRO A 76 -3.02 -2.18 -3.54
CA PRO A 76 -2.33 -0.89 -3.40
C PRO A 76 -0.89 -1.00 -2.88
N VAL A 77 -0.48 -2.15 -2.33
CA VAL A 77 0.91 -2.38 -1.92
C VAL A 77 1.88 -2.50 -3.11
N PHE A 78 1.40 -2.64 -4.34
CA PHE A 78 2.22 -2.63 -5.55
C PHE A 78 2.56 -1.19 -5.99
N ALA A 79 3.34 -0.48 -5.17
CA ALA A 79 3.86 0.85 -5.48
C ALA A 79 5.27 1.05 -4.91
N ASN A 80 6.01 2.03 -5.42
CA ASN A 80 7.35 2.36 -4.92
C ASN A 80 7.30 3.04 -3.55
N ILE A 81 6.29 3.90 -3.34
CA ILE A 81 6.05 4.58 -2.07
C ILE A 81 4.59 4.34 -1.67
N ILE A 82 4.39 3.83 -0.45
CA ILE A 82 3.07 3.56 0.12
C ILE A 82 2.91 4.39 1.38
N LEU A 83 1.83 5.16 1.46
CA LEU A 83 1.38 5.81 2.69
C LEU A 83 0.26 4.99 3.33
N ALA A 84 0.57 4.34 4.45
CA ALA A 84 -0.41 3.64 5.28
C ALA A 84 -0.89 4.57 6.41
N ASP A 85 -2.07 5.17 6.24
CA ASP A 85 -2.66 6.07 7.24
C ASP A 85 -3.47 5.28 8.27
N GLU A 86 -3.35 5.66 9.54
CA GLU A 86 -4.14 5.14 10.66
C GLU A 86 -4.08 3.62 10.87
N ILE A 87 -2.89 3.02 10.70
CA ILE A 87 -2.65 1.56 10.80
C ILE A 87 -3.32 0.89 12.02
N ASN A 88 -3.38 1.62 13.14
CA ASN A 88 -3.96 1.18 14.40
C ASN A 88 -5.49 1.02 14.37
N ARG A 89 -6.18 1.39 13.29
CA ARG A 89 -7.65 1.28 13.13
C ARG A 89 -8.12 -0.06 12.53
N THR A 90 -7.22 -0.95 12.14
CA THR A 90 -7.56 -2.27 11.56
C THR A 90 -7.32 -3.43 12.53
N PRO A 91 -7.97 -4.59 12.31
CA PRO A 91 -7.65 -5.82 13.02
C PRO A 91 -6.19 -6.25 12.82
N PRO A 92 -5.58 -6.95 13.80
CA PRO A 92 -4.19 -7.41 13.71
C PRO A 92 -3.89 -8.22 12.44
N LYS A 93 -4.85 -9.03 11.97
CA LYS A 93 -4.68 -9.85 10.76
C LYS A 93 -4.43 -9.00 9.50
N THR A 94 -5.10 -7.85 9.36
CA THR A 94 -4.91 -6.94 8.23
C THR A 94 -3.59 -6.19 8.34
N GLN A 95 -3.19 -5.80 9.56
CA GLN A 95 -1.87 -5.21 9.80
C GLN A 95 -0.74 -6.19 9.45
N SER A 96 -0.88 -7.46 9.86
CA SER A 96 0.08 -8.52 9.54
C SER A 96 0.27 -8.70 8.03
N ALA A 97 -0.78 -8.51 7.22
CA ALA A 97 -0.66 -8.63 5.76
C ALA A 97 0.27 -7.55 5.18
N LEU A 98 0.14 -6.30 5.63
CA LEU A 98 1.06 -5.22 5.25
C LEU A 98 2.49 -5.52 5.74
N LEU A 99 2.64 -5.90 7.02
CA LEU A 99 3.95 -6.18 7.61
C LEU A 99 4.66 -7.35 6.95
N GLN A 100 3.91 -8.39 6.55
CA GLN A 100 4.45 -9.51 5.79
C GLN A 100 4.97 -9.05 4.43
N ALA A 101 4.19 -8.24 3.70
CA ALA A 101 4.64 -7.68 2.43
C ALA A 101 5.90 -6.81 2.58
N MET A 102 6.01 -6.04 3.67
CA MET A 102 7.21 -5.25 4.00
C MET A 102 8.42 -6.15 4.27
N GLN A 103 8.23 -7.27 4.96
CA GLN A 103 9.32 -8.18 5.33
C GLN A 103 9.79 -9.05 4.15
N GLU A 104 8.85 -9.61 3.39
CA GLU A 104 9.13 -10.59 2.34
C GLU A 104 9.45 -9.92 0.99
N ASN A 105 9.12 -8.63 0.82
CA ASN A 105 9.26 -7.89 -0.43
C ASN A 105 8.63 -8.60 -1.65
N THR A 106 7.72 -9.54 -1.40
CA THR A 106 7.07 -10.42 -2.36
C THR A 106 5.65 -10.70 -1.88
N ILE A 107 4.73 -10.91 -2.81
CA ILE A 107 3.34 -11.28 -2.53
C ILE A 107 3.06 -12.53 -3.35
N THR A 108 2.63 -13.59 -2.65
CA THR A 108 2.20 -14.87 -3.22
C THR A 108 0.73 -14.91 -3.52
#